data_AF-A0A9W9SAS2-F1
#
_entry.id   AF-A0A9W9SAS2-F1
#
_cell.length_a   1.000
_cell.length_b   1.000
_cell.length_c   1.000
_cell.angle_alpha   90.00
_cell.angle_beta   90.00
_cell.angle_gamma   90.00
#
_symmetry.space_group_name_H-M   'P 1'
#
loop_
_entity.id
_entity.type
_entity.pdbx_description
1 polymer ?
#
loop_
_entity_poly.entity_id
_entity_poly.type
_entity_poly.pdbx_seq_one_letter_code
_entity_poly.pdbx_strand_id
1 'polypeptide(L)'
;MISSFPTSTLPPCHEILQLDQPKLKVTDPYQIRAPNIEEIDLLMALRVRGGSRANTRRRVYEEACHVMESVRALLSLARANRCVDVTLLCQLESRMQVLLNQMGQVMAQEEAEREIWRMVGHV
;
A
#
# COMPACT_ATOMS: atom_id res chain seq x y z
N MET A 1 -29.22 -46.41 -32.72
CA MET A 1 -27.94 -46.35 -33.47
C MET A 1 -28.01 -45.16 -34.41
N ILE A 2 -26.94 -44.36 -34.42
CA ILE A 2 -26.68 -43.17 -35.27
C ILE A 2 -27.59 -41.96 -34.96
N SER A 3 -27.15 -41.15 -33.98
CA SER A 3 -27.57 -39.76 -33.83
C SER A 3 -26.63 -38.90 -34.68
N SER A 4 -27.13 -38.44 -35.81
CA SER A 4 -26.53 -37.46 -36.70
C SER A 4 -26.48 -36.09 -36.01
N PHE A 5 -25.27 -35.59 -35.78
CA PHE A 5 -25.05 -34.20 -35.38
C PHE A 5 -25.30 -33.29 -36.60
N PRO A 6 -26.18 -32.28 -36.52
CA PRO A 6 -26.28 -31.29 -37.57
C PRO A 6 -25.02 -30.41 -37.57
N THR A 7 -24.39 -30.33 -38.74
CA THR A 7 -23.31 -29.40 -39.08
C THR A 7 -23.81 -27.96 -38.91
N SER A 8 -23.51 -27.34 -37.77
CA SER A 8 -23.76 -25.92 -37.57
C SER A 8 -22.69 -25.12 -38.30
N THR A 9 -23.10 -24.52 -39.41
CA THR A 9 -22.37 -23.54 -40.19
C THR A 9 -22.17 -22.30 -39.34
N LEU A 10 -20.91 -22.04 -38.95
CA LEU A 10 -20.51 -20.76 -38.36
C LEU A 10 -20.85 -19.63 -39.33
N PRO A 11 -21.58 -18.57 -38.91
CA PRO A 11 -21.75 -17.39 -39.74
C PRO A 11 -20.41 -16.63 -39.85
N PRO A 12 -20.13 -15.98 -40.99
CA PRO A 12 -18.92 -15.18 -41.16
C PRO A 12 -18.91 -13.99 -40.20
N CYS A 13 -17.75 -13.74 -39.57
CA CYS A 13 -17.50 -12.67 -38.60
C CYS A 13 -17.53 -11.24 -39.18
N HIS A 14 -18.50 -10.91 -40.02
CA HIS A 14 -18.66 -9.57 -40.61
C HIS A 14 -20.00 -8.98 -40.22
N GLU A 15 -20.13 -8.60 -38.95
CA GLU A 15 -21.04 -7.54 -38.53
C GLU A 15 -20.57 -7.03 -37.16
N ILE A 16 -19.43 -6.34 -37.17
CA ILE A 16 -19.09 -5.43 -36.08
C ILE A 16 -20.11 -4.30 -36.17
N LEU A 17 -21.03 -4.27 -35.21
CA LEU A 17 -21.88 -3.13 -34.89
C LEU A 17 -21.02 -1.86 -35.01
N GLN A 18 -21.33 -1.01 -36.00
CA GLN A 18 -20.87 0.37 -36.02
C GLN A 18 -21.49 1.08 -34.82
N LEU A 19 -20.88 0.91 -33.64
CA LEU A 19 -20.95 1.95 -32.63
C LEU A 19 -20.20 3.13 -33.25
N ASP A 20 -20.97 4.15 -33.58
CA ASP A 20 -20.49 5.48 -33.89
C ASP A 20 -19.69 5.96 -32.68
N GLN A 21 -18.39 5.62 -32.67
CA GLN A 21 -17.48 6.12 -31.65
C GLN A 21 -17.42 7.61 -31.89
N PRO A 22 -17.85 8.48 -30.95
CA PRO A 22 -17.47 9.86 -31.06
C PRO A 22 -15.95 9.85 -31.16
N LYS A 23 -15.42 10.38 -32.26
CA LYS A 23 -14.01 10.73 -32.38
C LYS A 23 -13.75 11.79 -31.33
N LEU A 24 -13.60 11.36 -30.08
CA LEU A 24 -12.95 12.12 -29.04
C LEU A 24 -11.53 12.29 -29.57
N LYS A 25 -11.31 13.42 -30.24
CA LYS A 25 -9.98 14.00 -30.34
C LYS A 25 -9.58 14.32 -28.91
N VAL A 26 -9.10 13.31 -28.21
CA VAL A 26 -8.29 13.49 -27.02
C VAL A 26 -6.99 14.09 -27.55
N THR A 27 -6.98 15.40 -27.76
CA THR A 27 -5.74 16.17 -27.70
C THR A 27 -5.33 16.14 -26.25
N ASP A 28 -4.77 15.01 -25.81
CA ASP A 28 -4.01 14.96 -24.58
C ASP A 28 -2.65 15.58 -24.92
N PRO A 29 -2.32 16.78 -24.43
CA PRO A 29 -0.99 17.35 -24.63
C PRO A 29 0.08 16.55 -23.86
N TYR A 30 -0.32 15.60 -23.02
CA TYR A 30 0.56 14.74 -22.24
C TYR A 30 0.63 13.35 -22.88
N GLN A 31 1.48 13.18 -23.89
CA GLN A 31 1.89 11.84 -24.30
C GLN A 31 2.64 11.19 -23.14
N ILE A 32 1.98 10.28 -22.42
CA ILE A 32 2.64 9.47 -21.40
C ILE A 32 3.69 8.63 -22.11
N ARG A 33 4.97 8.96 -21.91
CA ARG A 33 6.09 8.17 -22.46
C ARG A 33 6.05 6.78 -21.85
N ALA A 34 6.26 5.76 -22.68
CA ALA A 34 6.51 4.42 -22.17
C ALA A 34 7.80 4.42 -21.32
N PRO A 35 7.75 3.96 -20.06
CA PRO A 35 8.93 3.92 -19.21
C PRO A 35 9.97 2.95 -19.79
N ASN A 36 11.24 3.30 -19.63
CA ASN A 36 12.34 2.42 -19.99
C ASN A 36 12.47 1.25 -18.98
N ILE A 37 13.28 0.25 -19.29
CA ILE A 37 13.40 -0.96 -18.45
C ILE A 37 13.89 -0.63 -17.04
N GLU A 38 14.82 0.32 -16.90
CA GLU A 38 15.34 0.76 -15.59
C GLU A 38 14.25 1.45 -14.75
N GLU A 39 13.42 2.28 -15.37
CA GLU A 39 12.25 2.91 -14.73
C GLU A 39 11.22 1.86 -14.31
N ILE A 40 10.99 0.82 -15.13
CA ILE A 40 10.08 -0.29 -14.78
C ILE A 40 10.61 -1.07 -13.57
N ASP A 41 11.90 -1.42 -13.55
CA ASP A 41 12.52 -2.14 -12.44
C ASP A 41 12.44 -1.34 -11.13
N LEU A 42 12.67 -0.03 -11.21
CA LEU A 42 12.53 0.90 -10.09
C LEU A 42 11.09 0.94 -9.57
N LEU A 43 10.09 1.04 -10.46
CA LEU A 43 8.67 1.05 -10.12
C LEU A 43 8.22 -0.29 -9.51
N MET A 44 8.71 -1.43 -10.03
CA MET A 44 8.47 -2.73 -9.43
C MET A 44 9.06 -2.83 -8.02
N ALA A 45 10.29 -2.36 -7.84
CA ALA A 45 10.93 -2.33 -6.53
C ALA A 45 10.16 -1.44 -5.54
N LEU A 46 9.62 -0.30 -5.98
CA LEU A 46 8.73 0.55 -5.17
C LEU A 46 7.43 -0.17 -4.81
N ARG A 47 6.82 -0.88 -5.76
CA ARG A 47 5.59 -1.66 -5.51
C ARG A 47 5.78 -2.73 -4.45
N VAL A 48 6.85 -3.52 -4.56
CA VAL A 48 7.18 -4.58 -3.59
C VAL A 48 7.43 -3.97 -2.20
N ARG A 49 8.19 -2.87 -2.13
CA ARG A 49 8.47 -2.15 -0.89
C ARG A 49 7.24 -1.53 -0.25
N GLY A 50 6.27 -1.07 -1.06
CA GLY A 50 5.02 -0.47 -0.59
C GLY A 50 4.19 -1.42 0.29
N GLY A 51 4.11 -2.70 -0.09
CA GLY A 51 3.41 -3.70 0.72
C GLY A 51 4.08 -3.94 2.08
N SER A 52 5.41 -4.02 2.09
CA SER A 52 6.20 -4.15 3.32
C SER A 52 5.98 -2.95 4.25
N ARG A 53 6.09 -1.72 3.73
CA ARG A 53 5.84 -0.48 4.48
C ARG A 53 4.45 -0.41 5.10
N ALA A 54 3.41 -0.72 4.34
CA ALA A 54 2.04 -0.70 4.83
C ALA A 54 1.86 -1.68 6.00
N ASN A 55 2.43 -2.88 5.87
CA ASN A 55 2.39 -3.88 6.93
C ASN A 55 3.19 -3.44 8.17
N THR A 56 4.37 -2.85 8.00
CA THR A 56 5.17 -2.33 9.12
C THR A 56 4.44 -1.21 9.85
N ARG A 57 3.88 -0.22 9.15
CA ARG A 57 3.08 0.85 9.78
C ARG A 57 1.92 0.29 10.60
N ARG A 58 1.19 -0.67 10.03
CA ARG A 58 0.07 -1.32 10.70
C ARG A 58 0.53 -1.99 12.00
N ARG A 59 1.60 -2.78 11.96
CA ARG A 59 2.15 -3.45 13.14
C ARG A 59 2.60 -2.47 14.22
N VAL A 60 3.34 -1.43 13.83
CA VAL A 60 3.81 -0.39 14.77
C VAL A 60 2.62 0.32 15.43
N TYR A 61 1.57 0.61 14.66
CA TYR A 61 0.35 1.24 15.17
C TYR A 61 -0.43 0.33 16.12
N GLU A 62 -0.68 -0.92 15.72
CA GLU A 62 -1.33 -1.94 16.55
C GLU A 62 -0.60 -2.08 17.90
N GLU A 63 0.73 -2.16 17.86
CA GLU A 63 1.55 -2.29 19.07
C GLU A 63 1.55 -1.01 19.93
N ALA A 64 1.59 0.16 19.32
CA ALA A 64 1.50 1.44 20.03
C ALA A 64 0.15 1.59 20.76
N CYS A 65 -0.95 1.16 20.13
CA CYS A 65 -2.26 1.12 20.76
C CYS A 65 -2.25 0.25 22.02
N HIS A 66 -1.68 -0.96 21.95
CA HIS A 66 -1.57 -1.83 23.12
C HIS A 66 -0.73 -1.23 24.24
N VAL A 67 0.37 -0.55 23.92
CA VAL A 67 1.16 0.17 24.91
C VAL A 67 0.33 1.28 25.57
N MET A 68 -0.40 2.09 24.79
CA MET A 68 -1.25 3.16 25.33
C MET A 68 -2.39 2.63 26.21
N GLU A 69 -3.01 1.51 25.83
CA GLU A 69 -4.04 0.85 26.64
C GLU A 69 -3.46 0.36 27.97
N SER A 70 -2.26 -0.21 27.94
CA SER A 70 -1.54 -0.68 29.14
C SER A 70 -1.21 0.47 30.07
N VAL A 71 -0.68 1.58 29.53
CA VAL A 71 -0.43 2.81 30.30
C VAL A 71 -1.72 3.37 30.88
N ARG A 72 -2.82 3.40 30.11
CA ARG A 72 -4.12 3.85 30.61
C ARG A 72 -4.62 2.98 31.77
N ALA A 73 -4.45 1.66 31.70
CA ALA A 73 -4.79 0.76 32.78
C ALA A 73 -3.96 1.05 34.04
N LEU A 74 -2.65 1.27 33.91
CA LEU A 74 -1.78 1.64 35.03
C LEU A 74 -2.16 2.98 35.66
N LEU A 75 -2.50 3.98 34.84
CA LEU A 75 -2.99 5.27 35.33
C LEU A 75 -4.31 5.14 36.08
N SER A 76 -5.19 4.21 35.69
CA SER A 76 -6.43 3.95 36.42
C SER A 76 -6.17 3.33 37.80
N LEU A 77 -5.15 2.47 37.92
CA LEU A 77 -4.69 1.91 39.19
C LEU A 77 -4.10 3.00 40.09
N ALA A 78 -3.27 3.88 39.52
CA ALA A 78 -2.69 5.01 40.25
C ALA A 78 -3.78 5.91 40.85
N ARG A 79 -4.81 6.23 40.06
CA ARG A 79 -5.97 7.03 40.51
C ARG A 79 -6.76 6.37 41.63
N ALA A 80 -6.75 5.05 41.70
CA ALA A 80 -7.35 4.29 42.78
C ALA A 80 -6.43 4.15 44.02
N ASN A 81 -5.36 4.97 44.12
CA ASN A 81 -4.32 4.89 45.16
C ASN A 81 -3.67 3.50 45.29
N ARG A 82 -3.66 2.72 44.21
CA ARG A 82 -2.91 1.46 44.17
C ARG A 82 -1.47 1.73 43.74
N CYS A 83 -0.55 0.95 44.30
CA CYS A 83 0.85 1.01 43.91
C CYS A 83 0.97 0.58 42.43
N VAL A 84 1.63 1.42 41.63
CA VAL A 84 1.94 1.12 40.23
C VAL A 84 3.35 0.57 40.16
N ASP A 85 3.51 -0.51 39.41
CA ASP A 85 4.83 -1.08 39.15
C ASP A 85 5.64 -0.15 38.23
N VAL A 86 6.67 0.48 38.82
CA VAL A 86 7.60 1.39 38.12
C VAL A 86 8.41 0.64 37.07
N THR A 87 8.77 -0.62 37.32
CA THR A 87 9.51 -1.44 36.35
C THR A 87 8.68 -1.65 35.09
N LEU A 88 7.37 -1.92 35.25
CA LEU A 88 6.46 -2.05 34.11
C LEU A 88 6.31 -0.73 33.33
N LEU A 89 6.25 0.42 34.01
CA LEU A 89 6.23 1.73 33.34
C LEU A 89 7.48 1.95 32.49
N CYS A 90 8.67 1.66 33.03
CA CYS A 90 9.93 1.79 32.29
C CYS A 90 9.99 0.85 31.08
N GLN A 91 9.43 -0.38 31.20
CA GLN A 91 9.34 -1.31 30.08
C GLN A 91 8.42 -0.78 28.97
N LEU A 92 7.26 -0.22 29.33
CA LEU A 92 6.32 0.38 28.38
C LEU A 92 6.92 1.60 27.68
N GLU A 93 7.64 2.45 28.40
CA GLU A 93 8.38 3.59 27.83
C GLU A 93 9.45 3.13 26.84
N SER A 94 10.29 2.16 27.25
CA SER A 94 11.32 1.59 26.38
C SER A 94 10.72 0.99 25.10
N ARG A 95 9.58 0.33 25.22
CA ARG A 95 8.85 -0.25 24.08
C ARG A 95 8.32 0.84 23.17
N MET A 96 7.77 1.92 23.70
CA MET A 96 7.33 3.08 22.91
C MET A 96 8.51 3.71 22.14
N GLN A 97 9.68 3.82 22.76
CA GLN A 97 10.88 4.34 22.09
C GLN A 97 11.30 3.47 20.89
N VAL A 98 11.22 2.14 21.03
CA VAL A 98 11.48 1.21 19.91
C VAL A 98 10.49 1.43 18.77
N LEU A 99 9.20 1.57 19.08
CA LEU A 99 8.15 1.82 18.09
C LEU A 99 8.37 3.15 17.36
N LEU A 100 8.77 4.20 18.08
CA LEU A 100 9.12 5.49 17.47
C LEU A 100 10.31 5.37 16.51
N ASN A 101 11.34 4.63 16.90
CA ASN A 101 12.50 4.38 16.04
C ASN A 101 12.10 3.61 14.76
N GLN A 102 11.26 2.58 14.89
CA GLN A 102 10.73 1.82 13.75
C GLN A 102 9.89 2.71 12.82
N MET A 103 9.04 3.57 13.37
CA MET A 103 8.27 4.53 12.57
C MET A 103 9.18 5.53 11.86
N GLY A 104 10.24 6.01 12.53
CA GLY A 104 11.25 6.87 11.93
C GLY A 104 11.93 6.23 10.71
N GLN A 105 12.27 4.93 10.79
CA GLN A 105 12.83 4.20 9.66
C GLN A 105 11.86 4.10 8.48
N VAL A 106 10.58 3.83 8.75
CA VAL A 106 9.54 3.81 7.71
C VAL A 106 9.42 5.19 7.05
N MET A 107 9.41 6.27 7.83
CA MET A 107 9.31 7.64 7.32
C MET A 107 10.53 8.00 6.45
N ALA A 108 11.74 7.62 6.87
CA ALA A 108 12.96 7.85 6.08
C ALA A 108 12.92 7.07 4.76
N GLN A 109 12.44 5.83 4.77
CA GLN A 109 12.24 5.06 3.55
C GLN A 109 11.23 5.74 2.61
N GLU A 110 10.13 6.27 3.15
CA GLU A 110 9.13 7.00 2.36
C GLU A 110 9.64 8.29 1.74
N GLU A 111 10.54 8.98 2.42
CA GLU A 111 11.21 10.16 1.86
C GLU A 111 12.10 9.78 0.69
N ALA A 112 12.93 8.73 0.84
CA ALA A 112 13.78 8.23 -0.22
C ALA A 112 12.95 7.76 -1.44
N GLU A 113 11.83 7.09 -1.20
CA GLU A 113 10.92 6.67 -2.27
C GLU A 113 10.24 7.86 -2.96
N ARG A 114 9.92 8.94 -2.23
CA ARG A 114 9.39 10.19 -2.83
C ARG A 114 10.40 10.87 -3.75
N GLU A 115 11.69 10.82 -3.44
CA GLU A 115 12.75 11.28 -4.35
C GLU A 115 12.77 10.46 -5.64
N ILE A 116 12.65 9.14 -5.51
CA ILE A 116 12.57 8.23 -6.66
C ILE A 116 11.36 8.56 -7.54
N TRP A 117 10.20 8.81 -6.94
CA TRP A 117 9.00 9.24 -7.67
C TRP A 117 9.18 10.58 -8.37
N ARG A 118 9.93 11.52 -7.79
CA ARG A 118 10.25 12.81 -8.43
C ARG A 118 11.13 12.62 -9.66
N MET A 119 12.10 11.71 -9.61
CA MET A 119 12.94 11.40 -10.77
C MET A 119 12.16 10.75 -11.93
N VAL A 120 11.24 9.83 -11.63
CA VAL A 120 10.45 9.13 -12.66
C VAL A 120 9.24 9.94 -13.15
N GLY A 121 8.65 10.78 -12.29
CA GLY A 121 7.44 11.56 -12.58
C GLY A 121 7.67 12.86 -13.36
N HIS A 122 8.91 13.18 -13.75
CA HIS A 122 9.27 14.37 -14.53
C HIS A 122 9.32 14.14 -16.05
N VAL A 123 8.52 13.21 -16.57
CA VAL A 123 8.41 12.95 -18.01
C VAL A 123 7.03 13.32 -18.53
#